data_AF-A0A914YU25-F1
#
_entry.id   AF-A0A914YU25-F1
#
_cell.length_a   1.000
_cell.length_b   1.000
_cell.length_c   1.000
_cell.angle_alpha   90.00
_cell.angle_beta   90.00
_cell.angle_gamma   90.00
#
_symmetry.space_group_name_H-M   'P 1'
#
loop_
_entity.id
_entity.type
_entity.pdbx_description
1 polymer ?
#
loop_
_entity_poly.entity_id
_entity_poly.type
_entity_poly.pdbx_seq_one_letter_code
_entity_poly.pdbx_strand_id
1 'polypeptide(L)'
;MPARPRVDRLKTIYTAARQLNFGFRLQGYPSAPNENGIFGFKPQLHRLTIRFCKQNDASMGIRNFIETSLKDFAAENPQTVVYVIPARNSVPTLRGEYANGREVHINAKGFT
;
A
#
# COMPACT_ATOMS: atom_id res chain seq x y z
N MET A 1 30.80 -27.98 -4.31
CA MET A 1 29.57 -27.29 -4.78
C MET A 1 29.87 -25.81 -4.89
N PRO A 2 29.53 -25.11 -6.00
CA PRO A 2 29.72 -23.67 -6.05
C PRO A 2 28.85 -22.99 -4.99
N ALA A 3 29.38 -21.95 -4.35
CA ALA A 3 28.65 -21.19 -3.34
C ALA A 3 27.37 -20.60 -3.97
N ARG A 4 26.19 -21.05 -3.51
CA ARG A 4 24.92 -20.44 -3.89
C ARG A 4 24.82 -19.08 -3.20
N PRO A 5 24.79 -17.95 -3.92
CA PRO A 5 24.65 -16.65 -3.29
C PRO A 5 23.29 -16.57 -2.57
N ARG A 6 23.27 -16.05 -1.34
CA ARG A 6 22.03 -15.87 -0.57
C ARG A 6 21.14 -14.82 -1.25
N VAL A 7 20.16 -15.30 -2.00
CA VAL A 7 19.16 -14.52 -2.77
C VAL A 7 18.42 -13.51 -1.89
N ASP A 8 18.32 -13.78 -0.58
CA ASP A 8 17.69 -12.90 0.41
C ASP A 8 18.31 -11.50 0.45
N ARG A 9 19.63 -11.37 0.22
CA ARG A 9 20.31 -10.06 0.20
C ARG A 9 20.17 -9.34 -1.13
N LEU A 10 20.06 -10.08 -2.24
CA LEU A 10 19.77 -9.49 -3.55
C LEU A 10 18.40 -8.82 -3.54
N LYS A 11 17.41 -9.41 -2.87
CA LYS A 11 16.07 -8.81 -2.75
C LYS A 11 16.11 -7.46 -2.04
N THR A 12 16.91 -7.32 -0.97
CA THR A 12 17.07 -6.05 -0.26
C THR A 12 17.78 -5.01 -1.12
N ILE A 13 18.83 -5.39 -1.86
CA ILE A 13 19.53 -4.51 -2.81
C ILE A 13 18.59 -4.09 -3.95
N TYR A 14 17.79 -5.01 -4.49
CA TYR A 14 16.82 -4.74 -5.56
C TYR A 14 15.66 -3.87 -5.07
N THR A 15 15.20 -4.08 -3.83
CA THR A 15 14.17 -3.26 -3.20
C THR A 15 14.70 -1.86 -2.88
N ALA A 16 15.94 -1.74 -2.40
CA ALA A 16 16.62 -0.47 -2.17
C ALA A 16 16.91 0.28 -3.49
N ALA A 17 17.35 -0.43 -4.53
CA ALA A 17 17.53 0.13 -5.88
C ALA A 17 16.19 0.55 -6.51
N ARG A 18 15.11 -0.20 -6.25
CA ARG A 18 13.75 0.19 -6.63
C ARG A 18 13.26 1.40 -5.83
N GLN A 19 13.62 1.55 -4.55
CA GLN A 19 13.33 2.73 -3.75
C GLN A 19 14.15 3.97 -4.16
N LEU A 20 15.40 3.81 -4.60
CA LEU A 20 16.26 4.89 -5.08
C LEU A 20 15.77 5.53 -6.39
N ASN A 21 14.94 4.84 -7.18
CA ASN A 21 14.39 5.36 -8.44
C ASN A 21 13.05 6.12 -8.29
N PHE A 22 12.41 6.13 -7.10
CA PHE A 22 11.07 6.73 -6.94
C PHE A 22 10.89 7.60 -5.70
N GLY A 23 11.97 8.09 -5.10
CA GLY A 23 11.91 9.31 -4.31
C GLY A 23 11.51 10.45 -5.25
N PHE A 24 10.55 11.28 -4.87
CA PHE A 24 10.22 12.49 -5.62
C PHE A 24 11.49 13.33 -5.82
N ARG A 25 12.15 13.15 -6.96
CA ARG A 25 12.94 14.23 -7.53
C ARG A 25 11.91 15.21 -8.05
N LEU A 26 11.91 16.43 -7.53
CA LEU A 26 11.31 17.59 -8.20
C LEU A 26 12.12 17.90 -9.48
N GLN A 27 12.28 16.91 -10.34
CA GLN A 27 12.82 17.07 -11.69
C GLN A 27 11.67 16.74 -12.62
N GLY A 28 10.90 17.76 -12.99
CA GLY A 28 9.79 17.65 -13.92
C GLY A 28 8.65 18.64 -13.65
N TYR A 29 7.68 18.64 -14.55
CA TYR A 29 6.39 19.31 -14.41
C TYR A 29 5.33 18.29 -13.95
N PRO A 30 4.21 18.72 -13.34
CA PRO A 30 3.11 17.83 -12.99
C PRO A 30 2.63 17.08 -14.25
N SER A 31 2.79 15.77 -14.27
CA SER A 31 2.37 14.91 -15.38
C SER A 31 1.49 13.78 -14.86
N ALA A 32 0.48 13.42 -15.65
CA ALA A 32 -0.38 12.28 -15.34
C ALA A 32 0.43 10.99 -15.55
N PRO A 33 0.43 10.04 -14.58
CA PRO A 33 1.14 8.78 -14.76
C PRO A 33 0.54 8.02 -15.94
N ASN A 34 1.39 7.58 -16.88
CA ASN A 34 1.01 6.82 -18.07
C ASN A 34 -0.12 7.47 -18.90
N GLU A 35 -0.16 8.81 -18.97
CA GLU A 35 -1.15 9.54 -19.77
C GLU A 35 -2.60 9.18 -19.40
N ASN A 36 -2.84 8.90 -18.11
CA ASN A 36 -4.14 8.51 -17.60
C ASN A 36 -5.18 9.60 -17.91
N GLY A 37 -6.32 9.21 -18.49
CA GLY A 37 -7.40 10.13 -18.86
C GLY A 37 -7.43 10.57 -20.32
N ILE A 38 -6.42 10.27 -21.15
CA ILE A 38 -6.48 10.56 -22.60
C ILE A 38 -7.46 9.62 -23.32
N PHE A 39 -7.30 8.31 -23.15
CA PHE A 39 -8.15 7.30 -23.80
C PHE A 39 -9.15 6.65 -22.84
N GLY A 40 -8.94 6.82 -21.54
CA GLY A 40 -9.76 6.24 -20.48
C GLY A 40 -9.09 6.37 -19.13
N PHE A 41 -9.90 6.29 -18.08
CA PHE A 41 -9.41 6.35 -16.71
C PHE A 41 -9.05 4.96 -16.21
N LYS A 42 -7.81 4.79 -15.74
CA LYS A 42 -7.34 3.59 -15.04
C LYS A 42 -7.01 3.94 -13.59
N PRO A 43 -7.62 3.24 -12.62
CA PRO A 43 -7.31 3.42 -11.20
C PRO A 43 -5.88 2.95 -10.92
N GLN A 44 -5.13 3.77 -10.17
CA GLN A 44 -3.70 3.55 -9.95
C GLN A 44 -3.40 2.70 -8.73
N LEU A 45 -4.31 2.62 -7.76
CA LEU A 45 -4.15 1.78 -6.58
C LEU A 45 -4.50 0.33 -6.95
N HIS A 46 -3.57 -0.59 -6.70
CA HIS A 46 -3.76 -2.02 -6.99
C HIS A 46 -3.95 -2.83 -5.72
N ARG A 47 -3.21 -2.52 -4.66
CA ARG A 47 -3.27 -3.26 -3.41
C ARG A 47 -3.37 -2.31 -2.22
N LEU A 48 -4.34 -2.56 -1.36
CA LEU A 48 -4.46 -1.91 -0.05
C LEU A 48 -4.28 -2.98 1.03
N THR A 49 -3.27 -2.82 1.88
CA THR A 49 -3.06 -3.70 3.03
C THR A 49 -3.39 -2.93 4.30
N ILE A 50 -4.39 -3.42 5.03
CA ILE A 50 -4.84 -2.88 6.31
C ILE A 50 -4.28 -3.78 7.39
N ARG A 51 -3.37 -3.23 8.21
CA ARG A 51 -2.88 -3.89 9.42
C ARG A 51 -3.54 -3.24 10.61
N PHE A 52 -4.14 -4.03 11.49
CA PHE A 52 -4.83 -3.50 12.67
C PHE A 52 -4.72 -4.45 13.86
N CYS A 53 -4.93 -3.93 15.07
CA CYS A 53 -4.99 -4.73 16.28
C CYS A 53 -6.42 -4.90 16.76
N LYS A 54 -6.77 -6.11 17.21
CA LYS A 54 -8.10 -6.44 17.74
C LYS A 54 -8.41 -5.74 19.07
N GLN A 55 -7.38 -5.55 19.91
CA GLN A 55 -7.53 -5.10 21.30
C GLN A 55 -7.12 -3.64 21.52
N ASN A 56 -6.26 -3.10 20.66
CA ASN A 56 -5.75 -1.74 20.85
C ASN A 56 -6.81 -0.71 20.48
N ASP A 57 -7.00 0.28 21.34
CA ASP A 57 -7.95 1.38 21.12
C ASP A 57 -7.55 2.26 19.94
N ALA A 58 -6.25 2.39 19.67
CA ALA A 58 -5.77 3.12 18.51
C ALA A 58 -6.29 2.55 17.17
N SER A 59 -6.72 1.27 17.15
CA SER A 59 -7.30 0.60 15.98
C SER A 59 -8.83 0.61 15.95
N MET A 60 -9.52 1.32 16.86
CA MET A 60 -10.99 1.34 16.92
C MET A 60 -11.63 1.77 15.60
N GLY A 61 -11.22 2.91 15.02
CA GLY A 61 -11.82 3.39 13.76
C GLY A 61 -11.58 2.45 12.58
N ILE A 62 -10.40 1.84 12.48
CA ILE A 62 -10.13 0.83 11.44
C ILE A 62 -11.00 -0.42 11.65
N ARG A 63 -11.24 -0.84 12.89
CA ARG A 63 -12.14 -1.97 13.17
C ARG A 63 -13.57 -1.66 12.74
N ASN A 64 -14.06 -0.47 13.10
CA ASN A 64 -15.39 -0.02 12.69
C ASN A 64 -15.50 0.01 11.16
N PHE A 65 -14.51 0.58 10.46
CA PHE A 65 -14.46 0.59 9.00
C PHE A 65 -14.49 -0.81 8.39
N ILE A 66 -13.73 -1.77 8.96
CA ILE A 66 -13.72 -3.16 8.50
C ILE A 66 -15.10 -3.82 8.66
N GLU A 67 -15.80 -3.53 9.75
CA GLU A 67 -17.11 -4.10 10.06
C GLU A 67 -18.23 -3.49 9.22
N THR A 68 -18.23 -2.17 9.01
CA THR A 68 -19.35 -1.48 8.36
C THR A 68 -19.14 -1.25 6.87
N SER A 69 -17.96 -0.76 6.47
CA SER A 69 -17.80 -0.04 5.19
C SER A 69 -16.83 -0.72 4.22
N LEU A 70 -16.03 -1.68 4.69
CA LEU A 70 -15.05 -2.36 3.85
C LEU A 70 -15.68 -3.13 2.68
N LYS A 71 -16.85 -3.73 2.92
CA LYS A 71 -17.57 -4.48 1.89
C LYS A 71 -18.03 -3.57 0.76
N ASP A 72 -18.59 -2.41 1.11
CA ASP A 72 -19.08 -1.42 0.15
C ASP A 72 -17.89 -0.81 -0.61
N PHE A 73 -16.81 -0.47 0.08
CA PHE A 73 -15.58 0.00 -0.55
C PHE A 73 -15.01 -0.99 -1.58
N ALA A 74 -15.02 -2.28 -1.26
CA ALA A 74 -14.57 -3.32 -2.18
C ALA A 74 -15.50 -3.50 -3.38
N ALA A 75 -16.81 -3.30 -3.20
CA ALA A 75 -17.79 -3.35 -4.28
C ALA A 75 -17.66 -2.15 -5.24
N GLU A 76 -17.40 -0.96 -4.70
CA GLU A 76 -17.17 0.27 -5.48
C GLU A 76 -15.83 0.22 -6.25
N ASN A 77 -14.83 -0.47 -5.70
CA ASN A 77 -13.47 -0.49 -6.23
C ASN A 77 -12.98 -1.92 -6.57
N PRO A 78 -13.60 -2.62 -7.54
CA PRO A 78 -13.25 -4.00 -7.87
C PRO A 78 -11.81 -4.17 -8.38
N GLN A 79 -11.21 -3.11 -8.92
CA GLN A 79 -9.80 -3.06 -9.33
C GLN A 79 -8.78 -3.22 -8.19
N THR A 80 -9.18 -2.94 -6.94
CA THR A 80 -8.25 -2.85 -5.81
C THR A 80 -8.39 -4.10 -4.95
N VAL A 81 -7.28 -4.79 -4.75
CA VAL A 81 -7.24 -5.93 -3.82
C VAL A 81 -7.02 -5.42 -2.40
N VAL A 82 -7.95 -5.70 -1.50
CA VAL A 82 -7.83 -5.32 -0.09
C VAL A 82 -7.45 -6.52 0.76
N TYR A 83 -6.34 -6.40 1.49
CA TYR A 83 -5.89 -7.38 2.47
C TYR A 83 -6.08 -6.84 3.87
N VAL A 84 -6.64 -7.68 4.75
CA VAL A 84 -6.86 -7.35 6.16
C VAL A 84 -6.00 -8.29 7.00
N ILE A 85 -5.04 -7.73 7.72
CA ILE A 85 -4.05 -8.48 8.50
C ILE A 85 -4.21 -8.11 9.98
N PRO A 86 -4.70 -9.02 10.83
CA PRO A 86 -4.71 -8.80 12.27
C PRO A 86 -3.28 -8.92 12.83
N ALA A 87 -2.84 -7.92 13.57
CA ALA A 87 -1.54 -7.86 14.24
C ALA A 87 -1.70 -7.48 15.71
N ARG A 88 -1.01 -8.19 16.62
CA ARG A 88 -1.08 -7.92 18.06
C ARG A 88 -0.21 -6.72 18.43
N ASN A 89 -0.67 -5.93 19.42
CA ASN A 89 0.04 -4.76 19.98
C ASN A 89 0.60 -3.80 18.92
N SER A 90 -0.08 -3.69 17.78
CA SER A 90 0.33 -2.83 16.67
C SER A 90 -0.56 -1.59 16.61
N VAL A 91 0.03 -0.48 16.19
CA VAL A 91 -0.70 0.71 15.75
C VAL A 91 -1.25 0.40 14.36
N PRO A 92 -2.49 0.78 14.03
CA PRO A 92 -3.04 0.44 12.73
C PRO A 92 -2.25 1.14 11.62
N THR A 93 -1.93 0.40 10.56
CA THR A 93 -1.23 0.95 9.40
C THR A 93 -1.90 0.55 8.10
N LEU A 94 -1.85 1.47 7.15
CA LEU A 94 -2.36 1.30 5.79
C LEU A 94 -1.18 1.32 4.84
N ARG A 95 -1.09 0.31 3.96
CA ARG A 95 -0.10 0.27 2.88
C ARG A 95 -0.83 0.23 1.55
N GLY A 96 -0.66 1.28 0.76
CA GLY A 96 -1.16 1.35 -0.61
C GLY A 96 -0.04 1.09 -1.61
N GLU A 97 -0.30 0.23 -2.59
CA GLU A 97 0.62 -0.04 -3.69
C GLU A 97 0.01 0.37 -5.01
N TYR A 98 0.79 1.14 -5.76
CA TYR A 98 0.34 1.80 -6.98
C TYR A 98 0.95 1.18 -8.23
N ALA A 99 0.30 1.40 -9.38
CA ALA A 99 0.70 0.89 -10.69
C ALA A 99 2.12 1.29 -11.10
N ASN A 100 2.56 2.48 -10.72
CA ASN A 100 3.93 2.96 -10.93
C ASN A 100 4.98 2.24 -10.04
N GLY A 101 4.56 1.22 -9.29
CA GLY A 101 5.41 0.45 -8.41
C GLY A 101 5.74 1.13 -7.09
N ARG A 102 5.17 2.32 -6.83
CA ARG A 102 5.32 3.06 -5.59
C ARG A 102 4.46 2.46 -4.50
N GLU A 103 4.97 2.54 -3.28
CA GLU A 103 4.25 2.15 -2.09
C GLU A 103 4.16 3.33 -1.14
N VAL A 104 2.99 3.53 -0.53
CA VAL A 104 2.77 4.56 0.48
C VAL A 104 2.31 3.86 1.75
N HIS A 105 2.95 4.22 2.86
CA HIS A 105 2.61 3.70 4.18
C HIS A 105 2.11 4.84 5.06
N ILE A 106 0.89 4.69 5.57
CA ILE A 106 0.20 5.70 6.37
C ILE A 106 -0.11 5.09 7.73
N ASN A 107 0.16 5.86 8.77
CA ASN A 107 -0.27 5.52 10.13
C ASN A 107 -1.73 5.93 10.30
N ALA A 108 -2.58 4.99 10.71
CA ALA A 108 -4.01 5.21 10.86
C ALA A 108 -4.44 5.44 12.33
N LYS A 109 -3.51 5.84 13.21
CA LYS A 109 -3.83 6.22 14.58
C LYS A 109 -4.75 7.44 14.61
N GLY A 110 -5.89 7.32 15.30
CA GLY A 110 -6.84 8.43 15.46
C GLY A 110 -7.79 8.63 14.27
N PHE A 111 -7.81 7.70 13.32
CA PHE A 111 -8.91 7.63 12.35
C PHE A 111 -10.19 7.24 13.09
N THR A 112 -11.27 8.00 12.90
CA THR A 112 -12.61 7.81 13.48
C THR A 112 -13.63 7.54 12.40
#